data_AF-A0A377Y3H7-F1
#
_entry.id   AF-A0A377Y3H7-F1
#
_cell.length_a   1.000
_cell.length_b   1.000
_cell.length_c   1.000
_cell.angle_alpha   90.00
_cell.angle_beta   90.00
_cell.angle_gamma   90.00
#
_symmetry.space_group_name_H-M   'P 1'
#
loop_
_entity.id
_entity.type
_entity.pdbx_description
1 polymer ?
#
loop_
_entity_poly.entity_id
_entity_poly.type
_entity_poly.pdbx_seq_one_letter_code
_entity_poly.pdbx_strand_id
1 'polypeptide(L)'
;MNQFIAVLILFCASGTGIFGALTEGMTGDPTILLTKSILDFFTAAIFASTLGYIITVIFIPQLIVFVILFFAATFIMALINPSMIADFTACGGIIMLATGFRLCGIRAFPTANMLPSLILVMPFSAAWQQFIA
;
A
#
# COMPACT_ATOMS: atom_id res chain seq x y z
N MET A 1 -2.27 -16.95 12.15
CA MET A 1 -2.59 -15.52 12.36
C MET A 1 -1.50 -14.58 11.83
N ASN A 2 -0.23 -14.74 12.25
CA ASN A 2 0.84 -13.79 11.89
C ASN A 2 1.19 -13.68 10.39
N GLN A 3 1.01 -14.76 9.61
CA GLN A 3 1.17 -14.73 8.16
C GLN A 3 -0.01 -14.04 7.46
N PHE A 4 -1.24 -14.25 7.93
CA PHE A 4 -2.42 -13.59 7.38
C PHE A 4 -2.29 -12.05 7.46
N ILE A 5 -1.83 -11.52 8.60
CA ILE A 5 -1.61 -10.08 8.78
C ILE A 5 -0.54 -9.57 7.80
N ALA A 6 0.54 -10.34 7.57
CA ALA A 6 1.57 -9.96 6.62
C ALA A 6 1.03 -9.91 5.19
N VAL A 7 0.24 -10.91 4.79
CA VAL A 7 -0.40 -10.94 3.46
C VAL A 7 -1.43 -9.80 3.33
N LEU A 8 -2.22 -9.51 4.35
CA LEU A 8 -3.15 -8.39 4.36
C LEU A 8 -2.43 -7.05 4.14
N ILE A 9 -1.30 -6.84 4.81
CA ILE A 9 -0.45 -5.65 4.63
C ILE A 9 0.14 -5.60 3.21
N LEU A 10 0.57 -6.74 2.67
CA LEU A 10 1.09 -6.83 1.31
C LEU A 10 0.05 -6.37 0.26
N PHE A 11 -1.21 -6.73 0.46
CA PHE A 11 -2.31 -6.31 -0.42
C PHE A 11 -2.78 -4.87 -0.17
N CYS A 12 -3.07 -4.51 1.09
CA CYS A 12 -3.68 -3.23 1.45
C CYS A 12 -2.69 -2.06 1.53
N ALA A 13 -1.47 -2.28 2.02
CA ALA A 13 -0.49 -1.23 2.29
C ALA A 13 0.63 -1.19 1.24
N SER A 14 0.29 -1.51 -0.02
CA SER A 14 1.20 -1.34 -1.15
C SER A 14 1.30 0.14 -1.51
N GLY A 15 2.51 0.68 -1.61
CA GLY A 15 2.74 2.06 -2.05
C GLY A 15 2.07 2.36 -3.40
N THR A 16 2.15 1.41 -4.34
CA THR A 16 1.48 1.49 -5.65
C THR A 16 -0.04 1.36 -5.58
N GLY A 17 -0.58 0.67 -4.58
CA GLY A 17 -2.03 0.53 -4.39
C GLY A 17 -2.66 1.81 -3.86
N ILE A 18 -2.03 2.40 -2.83
CA ILE A 18 -2.49 3.67 -2.24
C ILE A 18 -2.32 4.80 -3.28
N PHE A 19 -1.17 4.88 -3.96
CA PHE A 19 -0.95 5.86 -5.00
C PHE A 19 -1.88 5.68 -6.20
N GLY A 20 -2.16 4.42 -6.60
CA GLY A 20 -3.14 4.11 -7.64
C GLY A 20 -4.54 4.59 -7.28
N ALA A 21 -5.00 4.35 -6.04
CA ALA A 21 -6.31 4.82 -5.57
C ALA A 21 -6.42 6.35 -5.54
N LEU A 22 -5.34 7.04 -5.15
CA LEU A 22 -5.29 8.52 -5.17
C LEU A 22 -5.26 9.07 -6.60
N THR A 23 -4.49 8.46 -7.49
CA THR A 23 -4.40 8.88 -8.89
C THR A 23 -5.74 8.67 -9.59
N GLU A 24 -6.37 7.51 -9.40
CA GLU A 24 -7.70 7.21 -9.93
C GLU A 24 -8.78 8.19 -9.45
N GLY A 25 -8.77 8.55 -8.18
CA GLY A 25 -9.71 9.53 -7.63
C GLY A 25 -9.54 10.95 -8.18
N MET A 26 -8.36 11.28 -8.70
CA MET A 26 -8.04 12.61 -9.23
C MET A 26 -8.14 12.68 -10.77
N THR A 27 -7.54 11.73 -11.48
CA THR A 27 -7.44 11.74 -12.95
C THR A 27 -8.52 10.89 -13.61
N GLY A 28 -9.14 9.98 -12.85
CA GLY A 28 -10.09 9.00 -13.39
C GLY A 28 -9.43 7.90 -14.22
N ASP A 29 -8.10 7.75 -14.18
CA ASP A 29 -7.37 6.73 -14.97
C ASP A 29 -7.17 5.42 -14.18
N PRO A 30 -7.91 4.34 -14.49
CA PRO A 30 -7.89 3.08 -13.75
C PRO A 30 -6.66 2.19 -14.00
N THR A 31 -5.73 2.63 -14.84
CA THR A 31 -4.66 1.78 -15.37
C THR A 31 -3.78 1.17 -14.26
N ILE A 32 -3.53 1.93 -13.19
CA ILE A 32 -2.67 1.50 -12.09
C ILE A 32 -3.35 0.43 -11.22
N LEU A 33 -4.58 0.65 -10.73
CA LEU A 33 -5.26 -0.36 -9.92
C LEU A 33 -5.65 -1.58 -10.74
N LEU A 34 -5.94 -1.43 -12.04
CA LEU A 34 -6.24 -2.56 -12.92
C LEU A 34 -5.01 -3.44 -13.13
N THR A 35 -3.84 -2.84 -13.38
CA THR A 35 -2.56 -3.57 -13.45
C THR A 35 -2.27 -4.28 -12.13
N LYS A 36 -2.49 -3.60 -11.00
CA LYS A 36 -2.32 -4.20 -9.66
C LYS A 36 -3.29 -5.35 -9.41
N SER A 37 -4.55 -5.24 -9.85
CA SER A 37 -5.55 -6.29 -9.63
C SER A 37 -5.16 -7.62 -10.29
N ILE A 38 -4.51 -7.56 -11.46
CA ILE A 38 -3.97 -8.74 -12.14
C ILE A 38 -2.85 -9.38 -11.31
N LEU A 39 -1.92 -8.57 -10.80
CA LEU A 39 -0.85 -9.07 -9.91
C LEU A 39 -1.40 -9.64 -8.61
N ASP A 40 -2.42 -8.99 -8.05
CA ASP A 40 -3.07 -9.41 -6.82
C ASP A 40 -3.80 -10.75 -7.00
N PHE A 41 -4.39 -11.01 -8.17
CA PHE A 41 -5.03 -12.29 -8.48
C PHE A 41 -4.05 -13.47 -8.43
N PHE A 42 -2.91 -13.36 -9.11
CA PHE A 42 -1.91 -14.43 -9.10
C PHE A 42 -1.28 -14.62 -7.72
N THR A 43 -0.99 -13.53 -7.01
CA THR A 43 -0.43 -13.62 -5.65
C THR A 43 -1.45 -14.21 -4.66
N ALA A 44 -2.72 -13.84 -4.77
CA ALA A 44 -3.79 -14.43 -3.94
C ALA A 44 -3.98 -15.93 -4.23
N ALA A 45 -3.87 -16.36 -5.49
CA ALA A 45 -3.91 -17.78 -5.84
C ALA A 45 -2.75 -18.57 -5.23
N ILE A 46 -1.53 -17.99 -5.21
CA ILE A 46 -0.37 -18.59 -4.55
C ILE A 46 -0.61 -18.69 -3.04
N PHE A 47 -1.04 -17.62 -2.39
CA PHE A 47 -1.30 -17.64 -0.94
C PHE A 47 -2.54 -18.46 -0.56
N ALA A 48 -3.51 -18.67 -1.45
CA ALA A 48 -4.63 -19.58 -1.24
C ALA A 48 -4.15 -21.02 -0.99
N SER A 49 -3.04 -21.45 -1.60
CA SER A 49 -2.48 -22.78 -1.37
C SER A 49 -1.94 -22.97 0.06
N THR A 50 -1.58 -21.88 0.75
CA THR A 50 -0.97 -21.91 2.10
C THR A 50 -1.95 -21.48 3.19
N LEU A 51 -2.80 -20.48 2.95
CA LEU A 51 -3.77 -19.93 3.91
C LEU A 51 -5.21 -20.40 3.66
N GLY A 52 -5.47 -21.10 2.55
CA GLY A 52 -6.79 -21.60 2.19
C GLY A 52 -7.79 -20.49 1.87
N TYR A 53 -9.07 -20.76 2.14
CA TYR A 53 -10.18 -19.86 1.81
C TYR A 53 -10.13 -18.50 2.51
N ILE A 54 -9.42 -18.39 3.64
CA ILE A 54 -9.32 -17.18 4.47
C ILE A 54 -8.74 -15.98 3.67
N ILE A 55 -7.97 -16.25 2.62
CA ILE A 55 -7.41 -15.21 1.73
C ILE A 55 -8.49 -14.33 1.09
N THR A 56 -9.67 -14.88 0.81
CA THR A 56 -10.77 -14.16 0.14
C THR A 56 -11.34 -13.03 1.00
N VAL A 57 -11.17 -13.12 2.32
CA VAL A 57 -11.62 -12.10 3.28
C VAL A 57 -10.81 -10.80 3.15
N ILE A 58 -9.59 -10.84 2.58
CA ILE A 58 -8.70 -9.67 2.39
C ILE A 58 -9.31 -8.63 1.45
N PHE A 59 -10.20 -9.04 0.54
CA PHE A 59 -10.90 -8.12 -0.35
C PHE A 59 -11.70 -7.05 0.43
N ILE A 60 -12.27 -7.40 1.59
CA ILE A 60 -13.09 -6.50 2.40
C ILE A 60 -12.26 -5.29 2.91
N PRO A 61 -11.16 -5.48 3.66
CA PRO A 61 -10.34 -4.36 4.11
C PRO A 61 -9.68 -3.62 2.93
N GLN A 62 -9.28 -4.31 1.87
CA GLN A 62 -8.68 -3.67 0.69
C GLN A 62 -9.66 -2.72 0.02
N LEU A 63 -10.92 -3.14 -0.18
CA LEU A 63 -11.97 -2.31 -0.74
C LEU A 63 -12.24 -1.09 0.14
N ILE A 64 -12.38 -1.29 1.45
CA ILE A 64 -12.63 -0.19 2.39
C ILE A 64 -11.52 0.86 2.29
N VAL A 65 -10.26 0.44 2.35
CA VAL A 65 -9.11 1.36 2.32
C VAL A 65 -9.06 2.10 0.98
N PHE A 66 -9.19 1.41 -0.16
CA PHE A 66 -9.06 2.05 -1.47
C PHE A 66 -10.24 2.96 -1.81
N VAL A 67 -11.47 2.62 -1.40
CA VAL A 67 -12.63 3.49 -1.58
C VAL A 67 -12.50 4.77 -0.75
N ILE A 68 -12.06 4.66 0.51
CA ILE A 68 -11.81 5.84 1.35
C ILE A 68 -10.76 6.74 0.70
N LEU A 69 -9.66 6.17 0.21
CA LEU A 69 -8.60 6.91 -0.46
C LEU A 69 -9.07 7.54 -1.78
N PHE A 70 -9.88 6.84 -2.56
CA PHE A 70 -10.44 7.34 -3.81
C PHE A 70 -11.30 8.60 -3.57
N PHE A 71 -12.17 8.60 -2.57
CA PHE A 71 -12.97 9.78 -2.22
C PHE A 71 -12.12 10.90 -1.60
N ALA A 72 -11.09 10.55 -0.82
CA ALA A 72 -10.18 11.52 -0.20
C ALA A 72 -9.13 12.08 -1.17
N ALA A 73 -8.99 11.50 -2.37
CA ALA A 73 -7.95 11.82 -3.34
C ALA A 73 -7.94 13.30 -3.73
N THR A 74 -9.12 13.89 -3.93
CA THR A 74 -9.26 15.29 -4.34
C THR A 74 -8.67 16.26 -3.31
N PHE A 75 -8.80 15.96 -2.02
CA PHE A 75 -8.23 16.77 -0.95
C PHE A 75 -6.74 16.47 -0.74
N ILE A 76 -6.37 15.19 -0.74
CA ILE A 76 -5.00 14.74 -0.47
C ILE A 76 -4.04 15.16 -1.58
N MET A 77 -4.38 14.90 -2.85
CA MET A 77 -3.48 15.17 -3.98
C MET A 77 -3.32 16.67 -4.28
N ALA A 78 -4.24 17.52 -3.82
CA ALA A 78 -4.04 18.98 -3.89
C ALA A 78 -2.91 19.49 -2.99
N LEU A 79 -2.51 18.70 -1.98
CA LEU A 79 -1.42 19.03 -1.04
C LEU A 79 -0.13 18.26 -1.33
N ILE A 80 -0.09 17.41 -2.35
CA ILE A 80 1.04 16.51 -2.62
C ILE A 80 1.92 17.03 -3.76
N ASN A 81 3.23 17.07 -3.51
CA ASN A 81 4.25 17.34 -4.54
C ASN A 81 4.76 16.03 -5.19
N PRO A 82 5.33 16.10 -6.41
CA PRO A 82 5.93 14.93 -7.09
C PRO A 82 7.04 14.23 -6.29
N SER A 83 7.82 15.02 -5.55
CA SER A 83 8.84 14.55 -4.59
C SER A 83 8.24 13.72 -3.46
N MET A 84 7.13 14.20 -2.86
CA MET A 84 6.44 13.49 -1.79
C MET A 84 5.87 12.14 -2.26
N ILE A 85 5.43 12.06 -3.52
CA ILE A 85 4.98 10.79 -4.13
C ILE A 85 6.14 9.80 -4.24
N ALA A 86 7.31 10.27 -4.65
CA ALA A 86 8.50 9.43 -4.75
C ALA A 86 8.91 8.87 -3.37
N ASP A 87 8.94 9.73 -2.35
CA ASP A 87 9.24 9.33 -0.96
C ASP A 87 8.21 8.35 -0.41
N PHE A 88 6.92 8.60 -0.67
CA PHE A 88 5.83 7.71 -0.28
C PHE A 88 5.96 6.33 -0.93
N THR A 89 6.26 6.31 -2.24
CA THR A 89 6.45 5.06 -2.99
C THR A 89 7.67 4.30 -2.50
N ALA A 90 8.77 4.99 -2.20
CA ALA A 90 9.96 4.39 -1.61
C ALA A 90 9.68 3.76 -0.24
N CYS A 91 8.96 4.48 0.63
CA CYS A 91 8.53 3.96 1.94
C CYS A 91 7.65 2.71 1.79
N GLY A 92 6.65 2.75 0.92
CA GLY A 92 5.78 1.61 0.61
C GLY A 92 6.54 0.41 0.04
N GLY A 93 7.55 0.64 -0.81
CA GLY A 93 8.43 -0.40 -1.34
C GLY A 93 9.23 -1.11 -0.24
N ILE A 94 9.76 -0.36 0.73
CA ILE A 94 10.49 -0.93 1.88
C ILE A 94 9.56 -1.79 2.74
N ILE A 95 8.32 -1.34 2.99
CA ILE A 95 7.31 -2.12 3.74
C ILE A 95 6.99 -3.41 2.98
N MET A 96 6.82 -3.35 1.66
CA MET A 96 6.58 -4.55 0.85
C MET A 96 7.75 -5.53 0.93
N LEU A 97 8.99 -5.03 0.85
CA LEU A 97 10.19 -5.85 0.96
C LEU A 97 10.33 -6.49 2.35
N ALA A 98 10.11 -5.74 3.42
CA ALA A 98 10.08 -6.26 4.79
C ALA A 98 8.97 -7.32 4.99
N THR A 99 7.83 -7.13 4.33
CA THR A 99 6.72 -8.08 4.32
C THR A 99 7.07 -9.36 3.55
N GLY A 100 7.75 -9.24 2.41
CA GLY A 100 8.31 -10.38 1.68
C GLY A 100 9.26 -11.22 2.54
N PHE A 101 10.21 -10.58 3.24
CA PHE A 101 11.11 -11.31 4.15
C PHE A 101 10.40 -12.03 5.29
N ARG A 102 9.32 -11.43 5.81
CA ARG A 102 8.47 -12.06 6.83
C ARG A 102 7.72 -13.26 6.26
N LEU A 103 7.22 -13.17 5.03
CA LEU A 103 6.49 -14.26 4.37
C LEU A 103 7.40 -15.43 3.99
N CYS A 104 8.64 -15.15 3.54
CA CYS A 104 9.65 -16.16 3.28
C CYS A 104 10.23 -16.80 4.55
N GLY A 105 9.87 -16.33 5.74
CA GLY A 105 10.37 -16.87 7.01
C GLY A 105 11.84 -16.55 7.31
N ILE A 106 12.46 -15.65 6.56
CA ILE A 106 13.88 -15.27 6.73
C ILE A 106 14.03 -14.41 7.99
N ARG A 107 13.17 -13.40 8.16
CA ARG A 107 13.19 -12.54 9.35
C ARG A 107 11.80 -11.99 9.65
N ALA A 108 11.37 -12.12 10.90
CA ALA A 108 10.08 -11.66 11.37
C ALA A 108 10.09 -10.15 11.66
N PHE A 109 9.94 -9.33 10.62
CA PHE A 109 9.75 -7.89 10.78
C PHE A 109 8.32 -7.59 11.28
N PRO A 110 8.10 -6.68 12.23
CA PRO A 110 6.76 -6.26 12.66
C PRO A 110 6.15 -5.30 11.63
N THR A 111 5.77 -5.82 10.46
CA THR A 111 5.29 -5.05 9.31
C THR A 111 4.06 -4.20 9.62
N ALA A 112 3.19 -4.67 10.51
CA ALA A 112 2.03 -3.90 10.98
C ALA A 112 2.43 -2.60 11.69
N ASN A 113 3.53 -2.62 12.44
CA ASN A 113 4.04 -1.44 13.15
C ASN A 113 4.73 -0.46 12.20
N MET A 114 5.00 -0.86 10.95
CA MET A 114 5.57 0.00 9.92
C MET A 114 4.48 0.77 9.15
N LEU A 115 3.21 0.35 9.18
CA LEU A 115 2.13 1.07 8.49
C LEU A 115 2.06 2.58 8.81
N PRO A 116 2.21 3.02 10.08
CA PRO A 116 2.17 4.44 10.42
C PRO A 116 3.21 5.29 9.68
N SER A 117 4.32 4.70 9.21
CA SER A 117 5.33 5.45 8.46
C SER A 117 4.81 5.98 7.12
N LEU A 118 3.83 5.33 6.50
CA LEU A 118 3.20 5.80 5.26
C LEU A 118 2.44 7.12 5.45
N ILE A 119 1.82 7.31 6.62
CA ILE A 119 1.13 8.56 6.94
C ILE A 119 2.14 9.63 7.32
N LEU A 120 3.18 9.25 8.08
CA LEU A 120 4.21 10.18 8.55
C LEU A 120 5.12 10.68 7.42
N VAL A 121 5.39 9.90 6.38
CA VAL A 121 6.32 10.30 5.32
C VAL A 121 5.86 11.56 4.57
N MET A 122 4.54 11.76 4.43
CA MET A 122 3.98 12.95 3.76
C MET A 122 4.29 14.26 4.48
N PRO A 123 3.95 14.48 5.77
CA PRO A 123 4.28 15.71 6.47
C PRO A 123 5.79 15.91 6.66
N PHE A 124 6.56 14.83 6.86
CA PHE A 124 8.02 14.93 6.97
C PHE A 124 8.68 15.34 5.65
N SER A 125 8.24 14.78 4.52
CA SER A 125 8.73 15.18 3.19
C SER A 125 8.33 16.63 2.87
N ALA A 126 7.09 17.03 3.18
CA ALA A 126 6.65 18.41 3.01
C ALA A 126 7.47 19.41 3.86
N ALA A 127 7.74 19.07 5.13
CA ALA A 127 8.59 19.90 5.99
C ALA A 127 10.03 19.98 5.44
N TRP A 128 10.59 18.86 4.98
CA TRP A 128 11.92 18.85 4.37
C TRP A 128 12.00 19.75 3.14
N GLN A 129 10.98 19.69 2.27
CA GLN A 129 10.87 20.54 1.09
C GLN A 129 10.71 22.03 1.42
N GLN A 130 10.16 22.38 2.58
CA GLN A 130 9.93 23.77 2.97
C GLN A 130 11.12 24.40 3.72
N PHE A 131 11.88 23.59 4.47
CA PHE A 131 12.94 24.09 5.35
C PHE A 131 14.37 23.86 4.81
N ILE A 132 14.59 22.88 3.92
CA ILE A 132 15.94 22.42 3.58
C ILE A 132 16.21 22.36 2.07
N ALA A 133 15.21 22.02 1.25
CA ALA A 133 15.30 22.03 -0.22
C ALA A 133 14.87 23.38 -0.81
#